data_AF-A0A0R2CPC6-F1
#
_entry.id   AF-A0A0R2CPC6-F1
#
_cell.length_a   1.000
_cell.length_b   1.000
_cell.length_c   1.000
_cell.angle_alpha   90.00
_cell.angle_beta   90.00
_cell.angle_gamma   90.00
#
_symmetry.space_group_name_H-M   'P 1'
#
loop_
_entity.id
_entity.type
_entity.pdbx_description
1 polymer ?
#
loop_
_entity_poly.entity_id
_entity_poly.type
_entity_poly.pdbx_seq_one_letter_code
_entity_poly.pdbx_strand_id
1 'polypeptide(L)'
;MSLDSRQKAKKIDQLETKLDNLKREYHEKQDEIFNVYRQGNRYLNQQHDVCYNVLIALDIHEEIKIKTGYLFEEFGDGLMRHRKKAETQLYDEFQVKQKDLNKQLDEIESKTNDKRKEN
;
A
#
# COMPACT_ATOMS: atom_id res chain seq x y z
N MET A 1 -16.03 38.57 -15.47
CA MET A 1 -15.48 37.20 -15.32
C MET A 1 -16.38 36.23 -16.08
N SER A 2 -15.86 35.44 -17.04
CA SER A 2 -16.68 34.58 -17.90
C SER A 2 -17.13 33.29 -17.19
N LEU A 3 -18.29 32.73 -17.57
CA LEU A 3 -18.78 31.44 -17.07
C LEU A 3 -17.74 30.31 -17.19
N ASP A 4 -16.92 30.35 -18.25
CA ASP A 4 -15.86 29.38 -18.57
C ASP A 4 -14.78 29.34 -17.46
N SER A 5 -14.41 30.49 -16.92
CA SER A 5 -13.42 30.59 -15.83
C SER A 5 -13.90 30.01 -14.49
N ARG A 6 -15.19 30.12 -14.17
CA ARG A 6 -15.78 29.53 -12.95
C ARG A 6 -15.96 28.02 -13.07
N GLN A 7 -16.33 27.53 -14.25
CA GLN A 7 -16.44 26.09 -14.50
C GLN A 7 -15.06 25.41 -14.46
N LYS A 8 -14.01 26.10 -14.95
CA LYS A 8 -12.63 25.64 -14.87
C LYS A 8 -12.14 25.50 -13.43
N ALA A 9 -12.30 26.55 -12.61
CA ALA A 9 -11.89 26.52 -11.20
C ALA A 9 -12.54 25.35 -10.46
N LYS A 10 -13.84 25.16 -10.62
CA LYS A 10 -14.55 24.01 -10.03
C LYS A 10 -13.98 22.65 -10.46
N LYS A 11 -13.54 22.51 -11.72
CA LYS A 11 -12.99 21.25 -12.22
C LYS A 11 -11.58 20.99 -11.68
N ILE A 12 -10.77 22.03 -11.50
CA ILE A 12 -9.46 21.94 -10.85
C ILE A 12 -9.65 21.52 -9.38
N ASP A 13 -10.50 22.23 -8.63
CA ASP A 13 -10.80 21.89 -7.22
C ASP A 13 -11.26 20.43 -7.06
N GLN A 14 -12.09 19.93 -8.00
CA GLN A 14 -12.55 18.54 -8.00
C GLN A 14 -11.40 17.55 -8.24
N LEU A 15 -10.44 17.86 -9.11
CA LEU A 15 -9.30 17.00 -9.41
C LEU A 15 -8.28 17.02 -8.27
N GLU A 16 -8.05 18.17 -7.65
CA GLU A 16 -7.22 18.31 -6.45
C GLU A 16 -7.82 17.52 -5.28
N THR A 17 -9.14 17.64 -5.05
CA THR A 17 -9.85 16.85 -4.03
C THR A 17 -9.72 15.35 -4.29
N LYS A 18 -9.76 14.91 -5.55
CA LYS A 18 -9.56 13.50 -5.92
C LYS A 18 -8.12 13.05 -5.65
N LEU A 19 -7.13 13.90 -5.94
CA LEU A 19 -5.73 13.61 -5.68
C LEU A 19 -5.47 13.44 -4.18
N ASP A 20 -6.05 14.30 -3.35
CA ASP A 20 -5.91 14.23 -1.90
C ASP A 20 -6.61 12.99 -1.32
N ASN A 21 -7.81 12.67 -1.80
CA ASN A 21 -8.49 11.42 -1.43
C ASN A 21 -7.67 10.18 -1.84
N LEU A 22 -7.06 10.20 -3.03
CA LEU A 22 -6.22 9.11 -3.51
C LEU A 22 -4.97 8.91 -2.64
N LYS A 23 -4.30 10.00 -2.22
CA LYS A 23 -3.17 9.94 -1.29
C LYS A 23 -3.59 9.38 0.07
N ARG A 24 -4.74 9.83 0.59
CA ARG A 24 -5.27 9.33 1.86
C ARG A 24 -5.56 7.84 1.79
N GLU A 25 -6.27 7.38 0.76
CA GLU A 25 -6.61 5.97 0.57
C GLU A 25 -5.35 5.09 0.44
N TYR A 26 -4.32 5.58 -0.27
CA TYR A 26 -3.03 4.91 -0.36
C TYR A 26 -2.39 4.70 1.02
N HIS A 27 -2.34 5.75 1.85
CA HIS A 27 -1.76 5.64 3.19
C HIS A 27 -2.59 4.76 4.12
N GLU A 28 -3.92 4.85 4.07
CA GLU A 28 -4.82 3.97 4.85
C GLU A 28 -4.56 2.49 4.51
N LYS A 29 -4.48 2.15 3.22
CA LYS A 29 -4.18 0.78 2.77
C LYS A 29 -2.76 0.33 3.13
N GLN A 30 -1.79 1.25 3.11
CA GLN A 30 -0.43 0.96 3.53
C GLN A 30 -0.38 0.59 5.02
N ASP A 31 -1.11 1.34 5.85
CA ASP A 31 -1.24 1.05 7.29
C ASP A 31 -1.96 -0.28 7.54
N GLU A 32 -2.99 -0.61 6.75
CA GLU A 32 -3.66 -1.91 6.81
C GLU A 32 -2.70 -3.07 6.51
N ILE A 33 -1.92 -2.98 5.42
CA ILE A 33 -0.91 -3.98 5.07
C ILE A 33 0.10 -4.15 6.21
N PHE A 34 0.59 -3.04 6.77
CA PHE A 34 1.53 -3.06 7.88
C PHE A 34 0.93 -3.71 9.14
N ASN A 35 -0.32 -3.38 9.47
CA ASN A 35 -1.02 -3.92 10.63
C ASN A 35 -1.27 -5.43 10.49
N VAL A 36 -1.69 -5.91 9.32
CA VAL A 36 -1.88 -7.34 9.05
C VAL A 36 -0.56 -8.09 9.20
N TYR A 37 0.53 -7.59 8.61
CA TYR A 37 1.85 -8.19 8.75
C TYR A 37 2.30 -8.23 10.22
N ARG A 38 2.14 -7.12 10.96
CA ARG A 38 2.51 -7.04 12.38
C ARG A 38 1.73 -8.03 13.23
N GLN A 39 0.42 -8.16 13.01
CA GLN A 39 -0.42 -9.12 13.71
C GLN A 39 -0.01 -10.56 13.38
N GLY A 40 0.20 -10.87 12.10
CA GLY A 40 0.66 -12.18 11.65
C GLY A 40 2.00 -12.56 12.27
N ASN A 41 2.96 -11.64 12.30
CA ASN A 41 4.27 -11.89 12.90
C ASN A 41 4.21 -12.08 14.42
N ARG A 42 3.34 -11.32 15.10
CA ARG A 42 3.09 -11.52 16.54
C ARG A 42 2.50 -12.90 16.82
N TYR A 43 1.48 -13.30 16.05
CA TYR A 43 0.87 -14.62 16.18
C TYR A 43 1.89 -15.72 15.91
N LEU A 44 2.72 -15.56 14.87
CA LEU A 44 3.80 -16.49 14.54
C LEU A 44 4.74 -16.72 15.72
N ASN A 45 5.26 -15.65 16.32
CA ASN A 45 6.17 -15.74 17.46
C ASN A 45 5.51 -16.44 18.66
N GLN A 46 4.24 -16.12 18.94
CA GLN A 46 3.50 -16.79 20.01
C GLN A 46 3.34 -18.29 19.76
N GLN A 47 3.04 -18.70 18.53
CA GLN A 47 2.91 -20.12 18.19
C GLN A 47 4.27 -20.82 18.22
N HIS A 48 5.33 -20.16 17.77
CA HIS A 48 6.69 -20.67 17.85
C HIS A 48 7.06 -21.00 19.30
N ASP A 49 6.85 -20.06 20.22
CA ASP A 49 7.17 -20.26 21.65
C ASP A 49 6.34 -21.40 22.27
N VAL A 50 5.05 -21.49 21.94
CA VAL A 50 4.18 -22.59 22.42
C VAL A 50 4.66 -23.94 21.89
N CYS A 51 4.88 -24.06 20.58
CA CYS A 51 5.34 -25.30 19.98
C CYS A 51 6.71 -25.72 20.54
N TYR A 52 7.64 -24.79 20.65
CA TYR A 52 8.99 -25.08 21.14
C TYR A 52 8.97 -25.56 22.59
N ASN A 53 8.19 -24.92 23.46
CA ASN A 53 8.01 -25.36 24.84
C ASN A 53 7.39 -26.75 24.95
N VAL A 54 6.42 -27.09 24.09
CA VAL A 54 5.84 -28.44 24.03
C VAL A 54 6.88 -29.47 23.59
N LEU A 55 7.69 -29.16 22.59
CA LEU A 55 8.76 -30.06 22.12
C LEU A 55 9.82 -30.31 23.21
N ILE A 56 10.12 -29.31 24.04
CA ILE A 56 11.00 -29.47 25.20
C ILE A 56 10.33 -30.35 26.27
N ALA A 57 9.09 -30.05 26.64
CA ALA A 57 8.38 -30.77 27.70
C ALA A 57 8.19 -32.27 27.40
N LEU A 58 8.05 -32.61 26.11
CA LEU A 58 7.92 -33.99 25.64
C LEU A 58 9.27 -34.69 25.37
N ASP A 59 10.39 -34.02 25.68
CA ASP A 59 11.75 -34.52 25.43
C ASP A 59 11.95 -35.03 23.99
N ILE A 60 11.42 -34.27 23.03
CA ILE A 60 11.51 -34.64 21.62
C ILE A 60 12.95 -34.54 21.13
N HIS A 61 13.33 -35.44 20.24
CA HIS A 61 14.64 -35.48 19.59
C HIS A 61 15.03 -34.12 18.97
N GLU A 62 16.28 -33.71 19.15
CA GLU A 62 16.78 -32.37 18.78
C GLU A 62 16.59 -32.03 17.30
N GLU A 63 16.77 -33.01 16.42
CA GLU A 63 16.56 -32.82 14.97
C GLU A 63 15.14 -32.34 14.62
N ILE A 64 14.12 -32.81 15.35
CA ILE A 64 12.73 -32.39 15.12
C ILE A 64 12.54 -30.95 15.59
N LYS A 65 13.13 -30.56 16.72
CA LYS A 65 13.10 -29.18 17.23
C LYS A 65 13.70 -28.21 16.21
N ILE A 66 14.86 -28.56 15.65
CA ILE A 66 15.53 -27.77 14.61
C ILE A 66 14.64 -27.64 13.37
N LYS A 67 14.10 -28.75 12.86
CA LYS A 67 13.19 -28.75 11.70
C LYS A 67 11.94 -27.89 11.96
N THR A 68 11.38 -27.95 13.15
CA THR A 68 10.25 -27.10 13.53
C THR A 68 10.64 -25.62 13.53
N GLY A 69 11.81 -25.25 14.06
CA GLY A 69 12.33 -23.88 13.98
C GLY A 69 12.38 -23.34 12.55
N TYR A 70 12.95 -24.13 11.62
CA TYR A 70 12.99 -23.74 10.21
C TYR A 70 11.62 -23.53 9.57
N LEU A 71 10.61 -24.34 9.93
CA LEU A 71 9.25 -24.14 9.41
C LEU A 71 8.67 -22.78 9.83
N PHE A 72 8.96 -22.32 11.05
CA PHE A 72 8.52 -21.01 11.53
C PHE A 72 9.28 -19.87 10.85
N GLU A 73 10.59 -20.02 10.63
CA GLU A 73 11.40 -19.05 9.87
C GLU A 73 10.89 -18.91 8.42
N GLU A 74 10.64 -20.03 7.72
CA GLU A 74 10.09 -20.03 6.36
C GLU A 74 8.73 -19.34 6.28
N PHE A 75 7.88 -19.55 7.29
CA PHE A 75 6.59 -18.87 7.38
C PHE A 75 6.76 -17.36 7.59
N GLY A 76 7.67 -16.95 8.48
CA GLY A 76 8.00 -15.54 8.72
C GLY A 76 8.51 -14.84 7.45
N ASP A 77 9.39 -15.51 6.71
CA ASP A 77 9.86 -15.06 5.40
C ASP A 77 8.72 -14.95 4.39
N GLY A 78 7.79 -15.92 4.39
CA GLY A 78 6.56 -15.88 3.61
C GLY A 78 5.73 -14.64 3.88
N LEU A 79 5.45 -14.34 5.15
CA LEU A 79 4.71 -13.14 5.58
C LEU A 79 5.39 -11.86 5.08
N MET A 80 6.71 -11.75 5.23
CA MET A 80 7.45 -10.57 4.78
C MET A 80 7.42 -10.41 3.27
N ARG A 81 7.55 -11.51 2.51
CA ARG A 81 7.43 -11.49 1.04
C ARG A 81 6.05 -11.03 0.60
N HIS A 82 4.98 -11.53 1.21
CA HIS A 82 3.62 -11.12 0.89
C HIS A 82 3.36 -9.65 1.20
N ARG A 83 3.85 -9.14 2.34
CA ARG A 83 3.80 -7.72 2.68
C ARG A 83 4.46 -6.86 1.59
N LYS A 84 5.72 -7.17 1.24
CA LYS A 84 6.46 -6.42 0.21
C LYS A 84 5.71 -6.41 -1.12
N LYS A 85 5.18 -7.58 -1.54
CA LYS A 85 4.41 -7.68 -2.79
C LYS A 85 3.16 -6.81 -2.76
N ALA A 86 2.42 -6.81 -1.65
CA ALA A 86 1.23 -5.98 -1.50
C ALA A 86 1.58 -4.48 -1.51
N GLU A 87 2.66 -4.08 -0.82
CA GLU A 87 3.16 -2.69 -0.82
C GLU A 87 3.56 -2.24 -2.25
N THR A 88 4.26 -3.08 -3.00
CA THR A 88 4.64 -2.78 -4.40
C THR A 88 3.40 -2.62 -5.28
N GLN A 89 2.47 -3.57 -5.23
CA GLN A 89 1.24 -3.50 -6.04
C GLN A 89 0.41 -2.26 -5.72
N LEU A 90 0.28 -1.92 -4.44
CA LEU A 90 -0.43 -0.72 -3.99
C LEU A 90 0.25 0.56 -4.50
N TYR A 91 1.58 0.62 -4.45
CA TYR A 91 2.35 1.75 -4.96
C TYR A 91 2.20 1.92 -6.48
N ASP A 92 2.30 0.82 -7.24
CA ASP A 92 2.15 0.85 -8.70
C ASP A 92 0.75 1.35 -9.09
N GLU A 93 -0.30 0.86 -8.42
CA GLU A 93 -1.67 1.32 -8.65
C GLU A 93 -1.84 2.82 -8.33
N PHE A 94 -1.24 3.28 -7.22
CA PHE A 94 -1.25 4.69 -6.84
C PHE A 94 -0.55 5.56 -7.90
N GLN A 95 0.62 5.17 -8.38
CA GLN A 95 1.38 5.91 -9.39
C GLN A 95 0.60 6.07 -10.70
N VAL A 96 -0.06 5.00 -11.16
CA VAL A 96 -0.90 5.05 -12.37
C VAL A 96 -2.04 6.05 -12.19
N LYS A 97 -2.79 5.94 -11.10
CA LYS A 97 -3.92 6.84 -10.81
C LYS A 97 -3.49 8.29 -10.62
N GLN A 98 -2.36 8.52 -9.96
CA GLN A 98 -1.80 9.85 -9.74
C GLN A 98 -1.39 10.50 -11.07
N LYS A 99 -0.71 9.74 -11.94
CA LYS A 99 -0.29 10.23 -13.27
C LYS A 99 -1.48 10.61 -14.14
N ASP A 100 -2.55 9.81 -14.13
CA ASP A 100 -3.76 10.09 -14.89
C ASP A 100 -4.47 11.36 -14.40
N LEU A 101 -4.53 11.59 -13.08
CA LEU A 101 -5.08 12.83 -12.51
C LEU A 101 -4.23 14.05 -12.87
N ASN A 102 -2.91 13.95 -12.78
CA ASN A 102 -2.01 15.04 -13.14
C ASN A 102 -2.12 15.38 -14.63
N LYS A 103 -2.22 14.38 -15.51
CA LYS A 103 -2.45 14.61 -16.94
C LYS A 103 -3.76 15.38 -17.20
N GLN A 104 -4.83 15.05 -16.48
CA GLN A 104 -6.11 15.77 -16.59
C GLN A 104 -6.01 17.23 -16.12
N LEU A 105 -5.19 17.51 -15.11
CA LEU A 105 -4.88 18.88 -14.67
C LEU A 105 -4.11 19.63 -15.77
N ASP A 106 -3.04 19.03 -16.30
CA ASP A 106 -2.20 19.63 -17.34
C ASP A 106 -2.99 19.95 -18.62
N GLU A 107 -3.89 19.06 -19.04
CA GLU A 107 -4.76 19.28 -20.21
C GLU A 107 -5.73 20.46 -20.02
N ILE A 108 -6.19 20.71 -18.79
CA ILE A 108 -7.02 21.87 -18.46
C ILE A 108 -6.20 23.16 -18.52
N GLU A 109 -4.94 23.12 -18.12
CA GLU A 109 -4.02 24.26 -18.20
C GLU A 109 -3.59 24.57 -19.64
N SER A 110 -3.20 23.58 -20.44
CA SER A 110 -2.77 23.75 -21.84
C SER A 110 -3.87 24.35 -22.72
N LYS A 111 -5.12 23.85 -22.62
CA LYS A 111 -6.28 24.39 -23.36
C LYS A 111 -6.55 25.88 -23.08
N THR A 112 -6.02 26.40 -21.97
CA THR A 112 -6.17 27.82 -21.59
C THR A 112 -5.11 28.70 -22.24
N ASN A 113 -3.92 28.16 -22.48
CA ASN A 113 -2.82 28.88 -23.14
C ASN A 113 -3.01 28.95 -24.65
N ASP A 114 -3.61 27.93 -25.27
CA ASP A 114 -3.85 27.93 -26.73
C ASP A 114 -4.94 28.95 -27.13
N LYS A 115 -6.03 29.07 -26.36
CA LYS A 115 -7.07 30.12 -26.58
C LYS A 115 -6.56 31.57 -26.44
N ARG A 116 -5.42 31.79 -25.79
CA ARG A 116 -4.80 33.13 -25.64
C ARG A 116 -3.87 33.50 -26.79
N LYS A 117 -3.46 32.53 -27.61
CA LYS A 117 -2.58 32.76 -28.79
C LYS A 117 -3.36 33.00 -30.08
N GLU A 118 -4.65 32.65 -30.11
CA GLU A 118 -5.56 32.87 -31.25
C GLU A 118 -6.34 34.20 -31.18
N ASN A 119 -6.19 34.98 -30.10
CA ASN A 119 -6.72 36.35 -29.94
C ASN A 119 -5.58 37.36 -29.90
#